data_AF-A0A965MTJ0-F1
#
_entry.id   AF-A0A965MTJ0-F1
#
_cell.length_a   1.000
_cell.length_b   1.000
_cell.length_c   1.000
_cell.angle_alpha   90.00
_cell.angle_beta   90.00
_cell.angle_gamma   90.00
#
_symmetry.space_group_name_H-M   'P 1'
#
loop_
_entity.id
_entity.type
_entity.pdbx_description
1 polymer ?
#
loop_
_entity_poly.entity_id
_entity_poly.type
_entity_poly.pdbx_seq_one_letter_code
_entity_poly.pdbx_strand_id
1 'polypeptide(L)'
;MNRPLQNFKARGISIAAWGDASGRITYSLEKKYHDKRDGTWKVTNKYFPEELTQLKELLQTVEKWRKENKNGVSAPKNDTMRVDPIFENDDDIPF
;
A
#
# COMPACT_ATOMS: atom_id res chain seq x y z
N MET A 1 0.88 4.75 -11.62
CA MET A 1 -0.16 4.30 -10.67
C MET A 1 0.07 5.02 -9.35
N ASN A 2 -0.96 5.61 -8.75
CA ASN A 2 -0.85 6.27 -7.44
C ASN A 2 -0.33 5.27 -6.40
N ARG A 3 0.57 5.70 -5.52
CA ARG A 3 0.94 4.89 -4.35
C ARG A 3 -0.20 4.94 -3.33
N PRO A 4 -0.47 3.85 -2.59
CA PRO A 4 -1.45 3.90 -1.52
C PRO A 4 -1.01 4.92 -0.46
N LEU A 5 -1.97 5.66 0.09
CA LEU A 5 -1.75 6.65 1.16
C LEU A 5 -1.17 5.99 2.41
N GLN A 6 -1.74 4.84 2.76
CA GLN A 6 -1.35 4.05 3.91
C GLN A 6 -1.68 2.58 3.64
N ASN A 7 -0.84 1.68 4.15
CA ASN A 7 -1.07 0.25 4.08
C ASN A 7 -1.08 -0.32 5.52
N PHE A 8 -2.10 -1.09 5.84
CA PHE A 8 -2.31 -1.76 7.12
C PHE A 8 -2.22 -3.26 6.89
N LYS A 9 -1.37 -3.97 7.62
CA LYS A 9 -1.16 -5.42 7.44
C LYS A 9 -1.27 -6.16 8.76
N ALA A 10 -1.97 -7.29 8.75
CA ALA A 10 -2.04 -8.23 9.86
C ALA A 10 -2.19 -9.66 9.32
N ARG A 11 -1.23 -10.55 9.65
CA ARG A 11 -1.28 -12.01 9.38
C ARG A 11 -1.92 -12.40 8.03
N GLY A 12 -1.35 -11.90 6.93
CA GLY A 12 -1.80 -12.23 5.57
C GLY A 12 -2.96 -11.37 5.06
N ILE A 13 -3.62 -10.58 5.91
CA ILE A 13 -4.61 -9.58 5.53
C ILE A 13 -3.91 -8.22 5.35
N SER A 14 -4.24 -7.53 4.26
CA SER A 14 -3.75 -6.18 3.95
C SER A 14 -4.93 -5.28 3.58
N ILE A 15 -4.98 -4.09 4.17
CA ILE A 15 -5.89 -3.01 3.78
C ILE A 15 -5.04 -1.84 3.29
N ALA A 16 -5.23 -1.44 2.04
CA ALA A 16 -4.61 -0.23 1.52
C ALA A 16 -5.64 0.89 1.39
N ALA A 17 -5.29 2.09 1.84
CA ALA A 17 -6.06 3.30 1.66
C ALA A 17 -5.57 4.06 0.43
N TRP A 18 -6.48 4.50 -0.42
CA TRP A 18 -6.20 5.21 -1.67
C TRP A 18 -6.89 6.57 -1.64
N GLY A 19 -6.14 7.62 -1.95
CA GLY A 19 -6.69 8.96 -2.14
C GLY A 19 -6.98 9.20 -3.62
N ASP A 20 -8.16 9.75 -3.89
CA ASP A 20 -8.49 10.31 -5.20
C ASP A 20 -8.13 11.81 -5.26
N ALA A 21 -7.99 12.36 -6.47
CA ALA A 21 -7.72 13.78 -6.71
C ALA A 21 -8.80 14.68 -6.06
N SER A 22 -10.01 14.17 -5.90
CA SER A 22 -11.15 14.84 -5.26
C SER A 22 -11.09 14.81 -3.72
N GLY A 23 -10.03 14.26 -3.12
CA GLY A 23 -9.90 14.10 -1.66
C GLY A 23 -10.74 12.96 -1.06
N ARG A 24 -11.37 12.12 -1.89
CA ARG A 24 -12.08 10.92 -1.43
C ARG A 24 -11.10 9.82 -1.10
N ILE A 25 -11.31 9.13 0.02
CA ILE A 25 -10.51 7.97 0.42
C ILE A 25 -11.30 6.70 0.11
N THR A 26 -10.70 5.79 -0.64
CA THR A 26 -11.21 4.44 -0.90
C THR A 26 -10.27 3.41 -0.29
N TYR A 27 -10.76 2.19 -0.04
CA TYR A 27 -9.98 1.14 0.61
C TYR A 27 -10.03 -0.15 -0.21
N SER A 28 -8.89 -0.82 -0.35
CA SER A 28 -8.81 -2.16 -0.92
C SER A 28 -8.39 -3.15 0.15
N LEU A 29 -9.15 -4.22 0.32
CA LEU A 29 -8.86 -5.33 1.21
C LEU A 29 -8.32 -6.51 0.39
N GLU A 30 -7.21 -7.08 0.81
CA GLU A 30 -6.61 -8.25 0.18
C GLU A 30 -6.16 -9.22 1.26
N LYS A 31 -6.53 -10.49 1.14
CA LYS A 31 -5.94 -11.56 1.95
C LYS A 31 -5.11 -12.47 1.07
N LYS A 32 -3.88 -12.73 1.49
CA LYS A 32 -2.94 -13.65 0.85
C LYS A 32 -2.58 -14.78 1.81
N TYR A 33 -2.53 -15.99 1.27
CA TYR A 33 -1.98 -17.14 1.98
C TYR A 33 -0.95 -17.83 1.10
N HIS A 34 0.02 -18.47 1.74
CA HIS A 34 1.02 -19.28 1.05
C HIS A 34 0.48 -20.70 0.89
N ASP A 35 0.24 -21.12 -0.35
CA ASP A 35 -0.18 -22.49 -0.62
C ASP A 35 1.00 -23.45 -0.45
N LYS A 36 0.84 -24.46 0.39
CA LYS A 36 1.89 -25.45 0.68
C LYS A 36 2.09 -26.45 -0.45
N ARG A 37 1.13 -26.58 -1.38
CA ARG A 37 1.20 -27.56 -2.48
C ARG A 37 2.10 -27.09 -3.61
N ASP A 38 1.95 -25.83 -3.98
CA ASP A 38 2.60 -25.23 -5.15
C ASP A 38 3.56 -24.07 -4.78
N GLY A 39 3.66 -23.71 -3.50
CA GLY A 39 4.61 -22.68 -3.03
C GLY A 39 4.26 -21.26 -3.48
N THR A 40 3.04 -21.05 -4.00
CA THR A 40 2.60 -19.76 -4.53
C THR A 40 1.78 -18.99 -3.50
N TRP A 41 1.89 -17.67 -3.53
CA TRP A 41 1.02 -16.79 -2.78
C TRP A 41 -0.31 -16.62 -3.52
N LYS A 42 -1.41 -17.06 -2.90
CA LYS A 42 -2.76 -16.97 -3.47
C LYS A 42 -3.58 -15.94 -2.74
N VAL A 43 -4.35 -15.17 -3.49
CA VAL A 43 -5.34 -14.22 -2.96
C VAL A 43 -6.65 -14.98 -2.69
N THR A 44 -7.27 -14.71 -1.55
CA THR A 44 -8.56 -15.32 -1.18
C THR A 44 -9.44 -14.32 -0.46
N ASN A 45 -10.76 -14.50 -0.57
CA ASN A 45 -11.77 -13.72 0.16
C ASN A 45 -12.42 -14.53 1.28
N LYS A 46 -11.88 -15.72 1.58
CA LYS A 46 -12.37 -16.59 2.66
C LYS A 46 -11.56 -16.36 3.91
N TYR A 47 -12.24 -16.20 5.03
CA TYR A 47 -11.62 -15.95 6.34
C TYR A 47 -11.91 -17.11 7.29
N PHE A 48 -10.90 -17.48 8.07
CA PHE A 48 -11.05 -18.35 9.23
C PHE A 48 -11.60 -17.53 10.41
N PRO A 49 -12.29 -18.18 11.38
CA PRO A 49 -12.90 -17.48 12.50
C PRO A 49 -11.94 -16.58 13.28
N GLU A 50 -10.70 -17.03 13.52
CA GLU A 50 -9.66 -16.28 14.24
C GLU A 50 -9.15 -15.05 13.47
N GLU A 51 -9.26 -15.07 12.14
CA GLU A 51 -8.86 -13.95 11.29
C GLU A 51 -9.91 -12.84 11.29
N LEU A 52 -11.17 -13.15 11.60
CA LEU A 52 -12.23 -12.13 11.72
C LEU A 52 -11.95 -11.18 12.89
N THR A 53 -11.42 -11.68 14.00
CA THR A 53 -10.99 -10.85 15.13
C THR A 53 -9.88 -9.89 14.73
N GLN A 54 -8.89 -10.40 13.98
CA GLN A 54 -7.78 -9.58 13.50
C GLN A 54 -8.23 -8.55 12.45
N LEU A 55 -9.15 -8.93 11.57
CA LEU A 55 -9.77 -8.02 10.61
C LEU A 55 -10.52 -6.89 11.34
N LYS A 56 -11.25 -7.21 12.42
CA LYS A 56 -11.93 -6.21 13.25
C LYS A 56 -10.94 -5.21 13.86
N GLU A 57 -9.85 -5.68 14.44
CA GLU A 57 -8.79 -4.82 14.99
C GLU A 57 -8.12 -3.96 13.92
N LEU A 58 -7.88 -4.53 12.74
CA LEU A 58 -7.31 -3.83 11.60
C LEU A 58 -8.26 -2.71 11.13
N LEU A 59 -9.57 -3.00 11.04
CA LEU A 59 -10.58 -2.02 10.67
C LEU A 59 -10.71 -0.89 11.70
N GLN A 60 -10.61 -1.18 13.00
CA GLN A 60 -10.58 -0.16 14.04
C GLN A 60 -9.35 0.75 13.91
N THR A 61 -8.19 0.17 13.56
CA THR A 61 -6.97 0.94 13.29
C THR A 61 -7.14 1.87 12.08
N VAL A 62 -7.75 1.36 11.01
CA VAL A 62 -8.07 2.15 9.81
C VAL A 62 -9.04 3.29 10.14
N GLU A 63 -10.07 3.03 10.95
CA GLU A 63 -11.03 4.04 11.36
C GLU A 63 -10.38 5.14 12.23
N LYS A 64 -9.50 4.75 13.15
CA LYS A 64 -8.72 5.68 13.97
C LYS A 64 -7.85 6.57 13.10
N TRP A 65 -7.07 5.97 12.19
CA TRP A 65 -6.25 6.71 11.23
C TRP A 65 -7.11 7.68 10.39
N ARG A 66 -8.28 7.25 9.91
CA ARG A 66 -9.19 8.12 9.15
C ARG A 66 -9.68 9.30 9.99
N LYS A 67 -10.02 9.09 11.28
CA LYS A 67 -10.47 10.16 12.18
C LYS A 67 -9.38 11.20 12.41
N GLU A 68 -8.14 10.76 12.58
CA GLU A 68 -6.96 11.62 12.73
C GLU A 68 -6.66 12.39 11.43
N ASN A 69 -6.95 11.80 10.28
CA ASN A 69 -6.66 12.35 8.96
C ASN A 69 -7.89 12.99 8.26
N LYS A 70 -8.90 13.43 9.03
CA LYS A 70 -10.16 14.01 8.53
C LYS A 70 -9.99 15.24 7.62
N ASN A 71 -8.85 15.93 7.68
CA ASN A 71 -8.60 17.17 6.95
C ASN A 71 -7.88 16.98 5.59
N GLY A 72 -8.00 15.80 5.00
CA GLY A 72 -7.50 15.55 3.66
C GLY A 72 -6.04 15.11 3.68
N VAL A 73 -5.84 13.79 3.66
CA VAL A 73 -4.58 13.24 3.15
C VAL A 73 -4.57 13.56 1.66
N SER A 74 -3.96 14.68 1.29
CA SER A 74 -3.62 14.92 -0.11
C SER A 74 -2.79 13.72 -0.56
N ALA A 75 -3.20 13.06 -1.64
CA ALA A 75 -2.37 12.06 -2.30
C ALA A 75 -0.94 12.60 -2.37
N PRO A 76 0.11 11.80 -2.08
CA PRO A 76 1.47 12.29 -2.17
C PRO A 76 1.62 12.92 -3.56
N LYS A 77 1.72 14.25 -3.60
CA LYS A 77 2.14 14.95 -4.80
C LYS A 77 3.45 14.27 -5.14
N ASN A 78 3.59 13.77 -6.36
CA ASN A 78 4.81 13.16 -6.84
C ASN A 78 5.94 14.16 -6.60
N ASP A 79 6.60 14.04 -5.45
CA ASP A 79 7.87 14.67 -5.21
C ASP A 79 8.81 13.80 -6.03
N THR A 80 8.95 14.17 -7.30
CA THR A 80 10.08 13.76 -8.11
C THR A 80 11.30 14.11 -7.28
N MET A 81 11.83 13.12 -6.56
CA MET A 81 13.24 13.12 -6.21
C MET A 81 13.95 13.34 -7.54
N ARG A 82 14.43 14.57 -7.76
CA ARG A 82 15.47 14.83 -8.74
C ARG A 82 16.65 13.99 -8.28
N VAL A 83 16.74 12.79 -8.84
CA VAL A 83 18.02 12.10 -8.90
C VAL A 83 18.77 12.88 -9.96
N ASP A 84 19.65 13.77 -9.53
CA ASP A 84 20.63 14.35 -10.43
C ASP A 84 21.39 13.17 -11.06
N PRO A 85 21.40 13.02 -12.38
CA PRO A 85 22.17 11.96 -13.00
C PRO A 85 23.65 12.23 -12.74
N ILE A 86 24.27 11.36 -11.94
CA ILE A 86 25.73 11.22 -11.89
C ILE A 86 26.11 10.46 -13.16
N PHE A 87 26.14 11.16 -14.30
CA PHE A 87 26.95 10.70 -15.41
C PHE A 87 28.29 11.42 -15.28
N GLU A 88 29.28 10.62 -14.87
CA GLU A 88 30.69 10.92 -15.01
C GLU A 88 30.95 11.38 -16.44
N ASN A 89 31.55 12.57 -16.58
CA ASN A 89 32.19 12.99 -17.82
C ASN A 89 33.41 12.09 -18.02
N ASP A 90 33.23 10.95 -18.68
CA ASP A 90 34.30 10.31 -19.44
C ASP A 90 34.18 10.78 -20.90
N ASP A 91 34.56 12.04 -21.09
CA ASP A 91 35.10 12.53 -22.36
C ASP A 91 36.37 11.74 -22.66
N ASP A 92 36.27 10.65 -23.44
CA ASP A 92 37.26 10.29 -24.47
C ASP A 92 36.90 8.96 -25.17
N ILE A 93 36.22 9.05 -26.32
CA ILE A 93 36.29 8.01 -27.36
C ILE A 93 36.57 8.70 -28.69
N PRO A 94 37.83 8.79 -29.15
CA PRO A 94 38.13 9.13 -30.54
C PRO A 94 37.97 7.88 -31.42
N PHE A 95 37.29 8.10 -32.55
CA PHE A 95 36.98 7.14 -33.63
C PHE A 95 38.21 6.48 -34.27
#